data_AF-A0A4R2GXU6-F1
#
_entry.id   AF-A0A4R2GXU6-F1
#
_cell.length_a   1.000
_cell.length_b   1.000
_cell.length_c   1.000
_cell.angle_alpha   90.00
_cell.angle_beta   90.00
_cell.angle_gamma   90.00
#
_symmetry.space_group_name_H-M   'P 1'
#
loop_
_entity.id
_entity.type
_entity.pdbx_description
1 polymer ?
#
loop_
_entity_poly.entity_id
_entity_poly.type
_entity_poly.pdbx_seq_one_letter_code
_entity_poly.pdbx_strand_id
1 'polypeptide(L)'
;MPKENKQPGPGRAAWSPTDDQRALVRQMAAAGDVHEAIAAALDISVPTLRKHCADELRDRMGADNLFAAAGDQAPAGTPRAPTLKRPGAGGRKRYQPLTRDRERVAALVAAGMPVGDIARALDITAPTLRRHFRDELATGGARKRAEVIDALFRAALKGSVAAQKLAIEMMDRADLGELSRNLGQGATAAAAPEAERAEPLGKKAQADQDARGVIEKSRWAGLLAGGTPLPN
;
A
#
# COMPACT_ATOMS: atom_id res chain seq x y z
N MET A 1 -16.20 -12.60 -56.85
CA MET A 1 -16.24 -13.93 -56.20
C MET A 1 -16.35 -13.75 -54.70
N PRO A 2 -17.56 -13.81 -54.10
CA PRO A 2 -17.70 -13.75 -52.65
C PRO A 2 -17.22 -15.07 -52.03
N LYS A 3 -16.41 -14.99 -50.96
CA LYS A 3 -15.85 -16.15 -50.26
C LYS A 3 -16.93 -16.76 -49.37
N GLU A 4 -17.28 -18.00 -49.66
CA GLU A 4 -18.25 -18.80 -48.93
C GLU A 4 -17.75 -19.10 -47.52
N ASN A 5 -18.49 -18.60 -46.53
CA ASN A 5 -18.12 -18.69 -45.13
C ASN A 5 -18.51 -20.08 -44.61
N LYS A 6 -17.52 -20.96 -44.44
CA LYS A 6 -17.71 -22.33 -43.96
C LYS A 6 -18.12 -22.31 -42.48
N GLN A 7 -19.38 -22.64 -42.19
CA GLN A 7 -19.85 -22.74 -40.81
C GLN A 7 -19.11 -23.85 -40.05
N PRO A 8 -18.74 -23.64 -38.78
CA PRO A 8 -18.17 -24.69 -37.95
C PRO A 8 -19.25 -25.75 -37.66
N GLY A 9 -18.99 -27.00 -38.06
CA GLY A 9 -19.89 -28.12 -37.79
C GLY A 9 -20.11 -28.34 -36.29
N PRO A 10 -21.27 -28.89 -35.88
CA PRO A 10 -21.59 -29.08 -34.47
C PRO A 10 -20.53 -29.97 -33.80
N GLY A 11 -19.97 -29.49 -32.69
CA GLY A 11 -19.04 -30.28 -31.87
C GLY A 11 -19.71 -31.58 -31.43
N ARG A 12 -18.96 -32.69 -31.44
CA ARG A 12 -19.48 -34.01 -31.02
C ARG A 12 -20.05 -33.87 -29.60
N ALA A 13 -21.29 -34.33 -29.40
CA ALA A 13 -21.94 -34.30 -28.09
C ALA A 13 -21.05 -35.00 -27.05
N ALA A 14 -21.03 -34.45 -25.83
CA ALA A 14 -20.25 -35.04 -24.74
C ALA A 14 -20.80 -36.44 -24.45
N TRP A 15 -19.97 -37.46 -24.68
CA TRP A 15 -20.33 -38.84 -24.40
C TRP A 15 -20.43 -39.04 -22.88
N SER A 16 -21.57 -39.54 -22.41
CA SER A 16 -21.81 -39.87 -21.01
C SER A 16 -22.07 -41.38 -20.90
N PRO A 17 -21.28 -42.13 -20.12
CA PRO A 17 -21.49 -43.57 -19.97
C PRO A 17 -22.85 -43.87 -19.34
N THR A 18 -23.62 -44.75 -19.96
CA THR A 18 -24.82 -45.37 -19.38
C THR A 18 -24.41 -46.28 -18.21
N ASP A 19 -25.31 -46.52 -17.25
CA ASP A 19 -25.02 -47.36 -16.07
C ASP A 19 -24.60 -48.79 -16.46
N ASP A 20 -25.25 -49.38 -17.46
CA ASP A 20 -24.87 -50.69 -18.04
C ASP A 20 -23.43 -50.68 -18.60
N GLN A 21 -23.02 -49.57 -19.22
CA GLN A 21 -21.66 -49.41 -19.75
C GLN A 21 -20.64 -49.29 -18.62
N ARG A 22 -21.01 -48.66 -17.49
CA ARG A 22 -20.15 -48.61 -16.29
C ARG A 22 -20.01 -49.99 -15.64
N ALA A 23 -21.09 -50.74 -15.55
CA ALA A 23 -21.08 -52.12 -15.05
C ALA A 23 -20.19 -53.04 -15.91
N LEU A 24 -20.29 -52.91 -17.24
CA LEU A 24 -19.43 -53.67 -18.18
C LEU A 24 -17.95 -53.30 -18.02
N VAL A 25 -17.60 -52.01 -17.88
CA VAL A 25 -16.22 -51.58 -17.64
C VAL A 25 -15.69 -52.17 -16.33
N ARG A 26 -16.48 -52.14 -15.26
CA ARG A 26 -16.10 -52.74 -13.97
C ARG A 26 -15.85 -54.24 -14.10
N GLN A 27 -16.72 -54.95 -14.82
CA GLN A 27 -16.58 -56.40 -15.04
C GLN A 27 -15.32 -56.75 -15.84
N MET A 28 -15.07 -56.07 -16.96
CA MET A 28 -13.89 -56.32 -17.79
C MET A 28 -12.59 -55.87 -17.11
N ALA A 29 -12.62 -54.78 -16.34
CA ALA A 29 -11.48 -54.34 -15.55
C ALA A 29 -11.15 -55.34 -14.43
N ALA A 30 -12.17 -55.91 -13.76
CA ALA A 30 -11.99 -56.96 -12.76
C ALA A 30 -11.48 -58.28 -13.36
N ALA A 31 -11.87 -58.59 -14.61
CA ALA A 31 -11.34 -59.72 -15.38
C ALA A 31 -9.87 -59.52 -15.83
N GLY A 32 -9.32 -58.32 -15.69
CA GLY A 32 -7.92 -58.00 -16.01
C GLY A 32 -7.68 -57.55 -17.45
N ASP A 33 -8.74 -57.28 -18.21
CA ASP A 33 -8.63 -56.87 -19.61
C ASP A 33 -7.82 -55.57 -19.79
N VAL A 34 -7.16 -55.45 -20.94
CA VAL A 34 -6.41 -54.25 -21.31
C VAL A 34 -7.40 -53.15 -21.71
N HIS A 35 -7.10 -51.89 -21.39
CA HIS A 35 -7.99 -50.75 -21.67
C HIS A 35 -8.37 -50.61 -23.16
N GLU A 36 -7.57 -51.15 -24.09
CA GLU A 36 -7.87 -51.22 -25.52
C GLU A 36 -9.05 -52.17 -25.81
N ALA A 37 -9.09 -53.33 -25.15
CA ALA A 37 -10.18 -54.30 -25.30
C ALA A 37 -11.50 -53.75 -24.72
N ILE A 38 -11.43 -53.07 -23.57
CA ILE A 38 -12.59 -52.42 -22.93
C ILE A 38 -13.12 -51.27 -23.81
N ALA A 39 -12.22 -50.49 -24.41
CA ALA A 39 -12.58 -49.39 -25.29
C ALA A 39 -13.22 -49.90 -26.60
N ALA A 40 -12.70 -51.00 -27.15
CA ALA A 40 -13.26 -51.66 -28.33
C ALA A 40 -14.66 -52.24 -28.07
N ALA A 41 -14.90 -52.85 -26.90
CA ALA A 41 -16.21 -53.39 -26.53
C ALA A 41 -17.31 -52.31 -26.42
N LEU A 42 -16.92 -51.06 -26.13
CA LEU A 42 -17.82 -49.91 -26.02
C LEU A 42 -17.83 -49.01 -27.26
N ASP A 43 -17.07 -49.35 -28.31
CA ASP A 43 -16.86 -48.53 -29.51
C ASP A 43 -16.44 -47.07 -29.20
N ILE A 44 -15.57 -46.91 -28.22
CA ILE A 44 -15.03 -45.60 -27.80
C ILE A 44 -13.51 -45.57 -27.87
N SER A 45 -12.96 -44.36 -27.87
CA SER A 45 -11.51 -44.18 -27.77
C SER A 45 -11.01 -44.41 -26.33
N VAL A 46 -9.80 -44.95 -26.17
CA VAL A 46 -9.14 -45.13 -24.86
C VAL A 46 -9.06 -43.82 -24.04
N PRO A 47 -8.78 -42.62 -24.64
CA PRO A 47 -8.87 -41.35 -23.93
C PRO A 47 -10.27 -41.06 -23.36
N THR A 48 -11.33 -41.40 -24.09
CA THR A 48 -12.72 -41.22 -23.63
C THR A 48 -13.04 -42.15 -22.46
N LEU A 49 -12.62 -43.43 -22.56
CA LEU A 49 -12.76 -44.41 -21.48
C LEU A 49 -12.06 -43.93 -20.19
N ARG A 50 -10.80 -43.48 -20.29
CA ARG A 50 -10.03 -42.96 -19.15
C ARG A 50 -10.63 -41.70 -18.54
N LYS A 51 -11.32 -40.87 -19.33
CA LYS A 51 -11.90 -39.61 -18.86
C LYS A 51 -13.22 -39.81 -18.12
N HIS A 52 -14.05 -40.75 -18.55
CA HIS A 52 -15.43 -40.89 -18.06
C HIS A 52 -15.64 -42.12 -17.16
N CYS A 53 -14.75 -43.12 -17.24
CA CYS A 53 -14.78 -44.36 -16.45
C CYS A 53 -13.46 -44.55 -15.66
N ALA A 54 -12.87 -43.46 -15.16
CA ALA A 54 -11.60 -43.49 -14.43
C ALA A 54 -11.68 -44.28 -13.11
N ASP A 55 -12.80 -44.18 -12.42
CA ASP A 55 -13.00 -44.82 -11.11
C ASP A 55 -13.15 -46.34 -11.27
N GLU A 56 -13.90 -46.80 -12.28
CA GLU A 56 -14.10 -48.22 -12.59
C GLU A 56 -12.81 -48.93 -13.06
N LEU A 57 -11.91 -48.19 -13.73
CA LEU A 57 -10.59 -48.70 -14.11
C LEU A 57 -9.57 -48.70 -12.96
N ARG A 58 -9.87 -47.99 -11.85
CA ARG A 58 -8.99 -47.95 -10.67
C ARG A 58 -9.16 -49.19 -9.80
N ASP A 59 -10.31 -49.87 -9.87
CA ASP A 59 -10.61 -51.12 -9.18
C ASP A 59 -9.92 -52.36 -9.79
N ARG A 60 -8.69 -52.19 -10.31
CA ARG A 60 -7.86 -53.26 -10.89
C ARG A 60 -7.18 -54.12 -9.82
N MET A 61 -7.95 -54.58 -8.83
CA MET A 61 -7.54 -55.15 -7.53
C MET A 61 -7.33 -54.09 -6.44
N GLY A 62 -8.16 -54.20 -5.40
CA GLY A 62 -7.90 -53.57 -4.12
C GLY A 62 -6.61 -54.08 -3.49
N ALA A 63 -5.89 -53.13 -2.87
CA ALA A 63 -5.10 -53.26 -1.66
C ALA A 63 -3.87 -54.20 -1.57
N ASP A 64 -3.67 -55.20 -2.43
CA ASP A 64 -2.59 -56.18 -2.20
C ASP A 64 -1.44 -55.99 -3.18
N ASN A 65 -0.55 -55.05 -2.86
CA ASN A 65 0.91 -55.11 -3.06
C ASN A 65 1.55 -53.72 -2.96
N LEU A 66 1.42 -53.07 -1.79
CA LEU A 66 2.14 -51.82 -1.55
C LEU A 66 3.59 -52.04 -1.08
N PHE A 67 3.98 -53.26 -0.65
CA PHE A 67 5.31 -53.47 -0.03
C PHE A 67 5.99 -54.85 -0.20
N ALA A 68 5.64 -55.68 -1.20
CA ALA A 68 6.28 -57.00 -1.32
C ALA A 68 6.50 -57.47 -2.76
N ALA A 69 7.53 -56.96 -3.43
CA ALA A 69 8.39 -57.74 -4.31
C ALA A 69 9.65 -56.93 -4.68
N ALA A 70 10.75 -57.66 -4.76
CA ALA A 70 12.13 -57.24 -4.95
C ALA A 70 12.38 -56.13 -5.99
N GLY A 71 13.50 -55.43 -5.75
CA GLY A 71 14.00 -54.34 -6.55
C GLY A 71 14.18 -54.72 -8.01
N ASP A 72 13.43 -54.02 -8.85
CA ASP A 72 13.85 -53.73 -10.20
C ASP A 72 13.84 -52.21 -10.37
N GLN A 73 14.89 -51.73 -11.00
CA GLN A 73 15.30 -50.34 -11.02
C GLN A 73 14.19 -49.48 -11.66
N ALA A 74 13.53 -48.62 -10.87
CA ALA A 74 12.73 -47.54 -11.44
C ALA A 74 13.66 -46.74 -12.38
N PRO A 75 13.36 -46.60 -13.69
CA PRO A 75 14.22 -45.83 -14.57
C PRO A 75 14.27 -44.42 -14.00
N ALA A 76 15.49 -43.94 -13.72
CA ALA A 76 15.73 -42.62 -13.18
C ALA A 76 15.05 -41.58 -14.07
N GLY A 77 13.84 -41.18 -13.70
CA GLY A 77 13.15 -40.08 -14.33
C GLY A 77 14.01 -38.86 -14.12
N THR A 78 14.58 -38.31 -15.19
CA THR A 78 15.24 -37.02 -15.13
C THR A 78 14.27 -36.02 -14.53
N PRO A 79 14.67 -35.22 -13.52
CA PRO A 79 13.78 -34.23 -12.94
C PRO A 79 13.31 -33.32 -14.07
N ARG A 80 12.00 -33.38 -14.37
CA ARG A 80 11.41 -32.54 -15.41
C ARG A 80 11.66 -31.09 -15.00
N ALA A 81 12.40 -30.36 -15.84
CA ALA A 81 12.73 -28.97 -15.58
C ALA A 81 11.45 -28.18 -15.22
N PRO A 82 11.48 -27.33 -14.19
CA PRO A 82 10.30 -26.59 -13.77
C PRO A 82 9.78 -25.77 -14.96
N THR A 83 8.55 -26.03 -15.38
CA THR A 83 7.92 -25.26 -16.44
C THR A 83 7.81 -23.81 -15.96
N LEU A 84 8.48 -22.88 -16.64
CA LEU A 84 8.36 -21.45 -16.34
C LEU A 84 6.89 -21.06 -16.43
N LYS A 85 6.31 -20.71 -15.28
CA LYS A 85 4.91 -20.28 -15.21
C LYS A 85 4.75 -19.06 -16.11
N ARG A 86 3.84 -19.13 -17.09
CA ARG A 86 3.57 -18.00 -17.98
C ARG A 86 3.33 -16.74 -17.12
N PRO A 87 3.99 -15.59 -17.43
CA PRO A 87 3.77 -14.37 -16.68
C PRO A 87 2.26 -14.01 -16.74
N GLY A 88 1.60 -14.03 -15.58
CA GLY A 88 0.15 -13.80 -15.46
C GLY A 88 -0.73 -15.04 -15.24
N ALA A 89 -0.18 -16.26 -15.32
CA ALA A 89 -0.95 -17.50 -15.16
C ALA A 89 -1.10 -17.97 -13.69
N GLY A 90 -0.77 -17.13 -12.70
CA GLY A 90 -1.11 -17.45 -11.32
C GLY A 90 -0.80 -16.36 -10.31
N GLY A 91 -1.86 -15.90 -9.65
CA GLY A 91 -1.88 -14.91 -8.58
C GLY A 91 -3.25 -14.24 -8.50
N ARG A 92 -3.59 -13.65 -7.34
CA ARG A 92 -4.72 -12.71 -7.26
C ARG A 92 -4.47 -11.57 -8.25
N LYS A 93 -5.51 -11.13 -8.96
CA LYS A 93 -5.41 -10.01 -9.92
C LYS A 93 -4.79 -8.79 -9.23
N ARG A 94 -3.90 -8.10 -9.94
CA ARG A 94 -3.31 -6.85 -9.43
C ARG A 94 -4.43 -5.83 -9.21
N TYR A 95 -4.38 -5.14 -8.09
CA TYR A 95 -5.30 -4.06 -7.78
C TYR A 95 -5.23 -2.97 -8.87
N GLN A 96 -6.38 -2.61 -9.44
CA GLN A 96 -6.50 -1.51 -10.38
C GLN A 96 -7.35 -0.41 -9.75
N PRO A 97 -6.79 0.79 -9.49
CA PRO A 97 -7.53 1.90 -8.92
C PRO A 97 -8.53 2.43 -9.94
N LEU A 98 -9.81 2.47 -9.59
CA LEU A 98 -10.85 3.09 -10.42
C LEU A 98 -10.90 4.61 -10.16
N THR A 99 -11.38 5.38 -11.13
CA THR A 99 -11.54 6.85 -11.00
C THR A 99 -12.36 7.23 -9.77
N ARG A 100 -13.47 6.51 -9.50
CA ARG A 100 -14.30 6.73 -8.31
C ARG A 100 -13.51 6.55 -7.00
N ASP A 101 -12.58 5.60 -6.97
CA ASP A 101 -11.80 5.29 -5.77
C ASP A 101 -10.79 6.43 -5.53
N ARG A 102 -10.25 7.03 -6.60
CA ARG A 102 -9.36 8.20 -6.52
C ARG A 102 -10.07 9.42 -5.96
N GLU A 103 -11.28 9.70 -6.43
CA GLU A 103 -12.12 10.79 -5.91
C GLU A 103 -12.45 10.57 -4.42
N ARG A 104 -12.80 9.32 -4.06
CA ARG A 104 -13.06 8.94 -2.67
C ARG A 104 -11.83 9.11 -1.79
N VAL A 105 -10.64 8.69 -2.24
CA VAL A 105 -9.37 8.91 -1.50
C VAL A 105 -9.12 10.41 -1.32
N ALA A 106 -9.26 11.21 -2.37
CA ALA A 106 -9.04 12.65 -2.29
C ALA A 106 -9.99 13.33 -1.28
N ALA A 107 -11.26 12.91 -1.24
CA ALA A 107 -12.23 13.41 -0.26
C ALA A 107 -11.89 13.00 1.18
N LEU A 108 -11.46 11.75 1.41
CA LEU A 108 -11.07 11.27 2.74
C LEU A 108 -9.79 11.97 3.26
N VAL A 109 -8.84 12.24 2.37
CA VAL A 109 -7.64 13.03 2.69
C VAL A 109 -8.02 14.49 2.97
N ALA A 110 -8.97 15.05 2.22
CA ALA A 110 -9.47 16.40 2.47
C ALA A 110 -10.08 16.53 3.87
N ALA A 111 -10.79 15.49 4.33
CA ALA A 111 -11.36 15.37 5.67
C ALA A 111 -10.32 15.13 6.79
N GLY A 112 -9.04 14.94 6.45
CA GLY A 112 -7.97 14.74 7.44
C GLY A 112 -7.85 13.33 7.99
N MET A 113 -8.47 12.32 7.35
CA MET A 113 -8.37 10.93 7.81
C MET A 113 -6.94 10.38 7.64
N PRO A 114 -6.40 9.63 8.61
CA PRO A 114 -5.06 9.06 8.47
C PRO A 114 -5.03 7.97 7.40
N VAL A 115 -3.88 7.85 6.72
CA VAL A 115 -3.65 6.90 5.60
C VAL A 115 -4.02 5.46 5.94
N GLY A 116 -3.81 5.05 7.20
CA GLY A 116 -4.16 3.70 7.67
C GLY A 116 -5.66 3.44 7.68
N ASP A 117 -6.46 4.42 8.10
CA ASP A 117 -7.93 4.29 8.13
C ASP A 117 -8.54 4.43 6.74
N ILE A 118 -7.94 5.25 5.87
CA ILE A 118 -8.32 5.31 4.45
C ILE A 118 -8.11 3.94 3.78
N ALA A 119 -6.99 3.27 4.09
CA ALA A 119 -6.69 1.96 3.54
C ALA A 119 -7.72 0.90 4.00
N ARG A 120 -8.08 0.93 5.30
CA ARG A 120 -9.16 0.10 5.86
C ARG A 120 -10.51 0.38 5.22
N ALA A 121 -10.86 1.64 4.99
CA ALA A 121 -12.13 2.05 4.36
C ALA A 121 -12.27 1.59 2.90
N LEU A 122 -11.17 1.24 2.25
CA LEU A 122 -11.10 0.76 0.86
C LEU A 122 -10.74 -0.73 0.76
N ASP A 123 -10.65 -1.43 1.89
CA ASP A 123 -10.24 -2.84 1.98
C ASP A 123 -8.91 -3.15 1.27
N ILE A 124 -7.97 -2.19 1.32
CA ILE A 124 -6.62 -2.34 0.77
C ILE A 124 -5.56 -2.15 1.84
N THR A 125 -4.35 -2.63 1.55
CA THR A 125 -3.22 -2.41 2.45
C THR A 125 -2.67 -0.99 2.28
N ALA A 126 -2.15 -0.40 3.36
CA ALA A 126 -1.49 0.91 3.33
C ALA A 126 -0.38 1.04 2.25
N PRO A 127 0.49 0.03 1.99
CA PRO A 127 1.45 0.12 0.88
C PRO A 127 0.78 0.11 -0.50
N THR A 128 -0.34 -0.61 -0.68
CA THR A 128 -1.13 -0.55 -1.92
C THR A 128 -1.69 0.85 -2.13
N LEU A 129 -2.24 1.48 -1.08
CA LEU A 129 -2.77 2.84 -1.16
C LEU A 129 -1.67 3.84 -1.57
N ARG A 130 -0.50 3.81 -0.92
CA ARG A 130 0.63 4.70 -1.26
C ARG A 130 1.16 4.50 -2.68
N ARG A 131 1.15 3.26 -3.18
CA ARG A 131 1.64 2.94 -4.53
C ARG A 131 0.71 3.42 -5.63
N HIS A 132 -0.60 3.33 -5.42
CA HIS A 132 -1.60 3.59 -6.46
C HIS A 132 -2.23 4.98 -6.38
N PHE A 133 -2.21 5.62 -5.22
CA PHE A 133 -2.89 6.90 -4.96
C PHE A 133 -1.94 8.00 -4.47
N ARG A 134 -0.71 8.02 -4.97
CA ARG A 134 0.33 8.98 -4.51
C ARG A 134 -0.11 10.43 -4.73
N ASP A 135 -0.69 10.72 -5.88
CA ASP A 135 -1.02 12.09 -6.29
C ASP A 135 -2.24 12.61 -5.48
N GLU A 136 -3.18 11.72 -5.18
CA GLU A 136 -4.36 11.99 -4.36
C GLU A 136 -3.98 12.22 -2.89
N LEU A 137 -3.00 11.47 -2.36
CA LEU A 137 -2.46 11.68 -1.02
C LEU A 137 -1.67 13.00 -0.90
N ALA A 138 -0.88 13.35 -1.93
CA ALA A 138 -0.04 14.55 -1.89
C ALA A 138 -0.82 15.84 -2.19
N THR A 139 -1.68 15.82 -3.21
CA THR A 139 -2.38 17.03 -3.73
C THR A 139 -3.89 16.91 -3.74
N GLY A 140 -4.44 15.70 -3.75
CA GLY A 140 -5.90 15.47 -3.84
C GLY A 140 -6.67 16.11 -2.69
N GLY A 141 -6.15 16.05 -1.47
CA GLY A 141 -6.77 16.69 -0.31
C GLY A 141 -6.88 18.21 -0.45
N ALA A 142 -5.83 18.88 -0.95
CA ALA A 142 -5.84 20.32 -1.19
C ALA A 142 -6.83 20.69 -2.31
N ARG A 143 -6.84 19.92 -3.41
CA ARG A 143 -7.77 20.14 -4.53
C ARG A 143 -9.23 20.02 -4.10
N LYS A 144 -9.59 18.99 -3.32
CA LYS A 144 -10.97 18.82 -2.83
C LYS A 144 -11.36 19.86 -1.79
N ARG A 145 -10.45 20.31 -0.92
CA ARG A 145 -10.72 21.45 -0.05
C ARG A 145 -10.99 22.73 -0.83
N ALA A 146 -10.20 23.01 -1.87
CA ALA A 146 -10.42 24.18 -2.73
C ALA A 146 -11.81 24.14 -3.39
N GLU A 147 -12.22 22.99 -3.94
CA GLU A 147 -13.55 22.83 -4.56
C GLU A 147 -14.71 23.08 -3.57
N VAL A 148 -14.57 22.59 -2.33
CA VAL A 148 -15.56 22.84 -1.26
C VAL A 148 -15.60 24.32 -0.88
N ILE A 149 -14.44 24.97 -0.79
CA ILE A 149 -14.32 26.41 -0.50
C ILE A 149 -14.96 27.23 -1.63
N ASP A 150 -14.73 26.88 -2.89
CA ASP A 150 -15.36 27.55 -4.04
C ASP A 150 -16.89 27.41 -3.99
N ALA A 151 -17.39 26.23 -3.67
CA ALA A 151 -18.83 25.99 -3.50
C ALA A 151 -19.40 26.80 -2.33
N LEU A 152 -18.66 26.89 -1.22
CA LEU A 152 -19.03 27.70 -0.06
C LEU A 152 -19.14 29.18 -0.42
N PHE A 153 -18.16 29.74 -1.13
CA PHE A 153 -18.20 31.14 -1.56
C PHE A 153 -19.36 31.42 -2.52
N ARG A 154 -19.63 30.53 -3.47
CA ARG A 154 -20.82 30.65 -4.34
C ARG A 154 -22.12 30.65 -3.54
N ALA A 155 -22.22 29.80 -2.52
CA ALA A 155 -23.39 29.76 -1.63
C ALA A 155 -23.51 31.02 -0.77
N ALA A 156 -22.38 31.56 -0.30
CA ALA A 156 -22.33 32.81 0.45
C ALA A 156 -22.79 34.01 -0.40
N LEU A 157 -22.34 34.07 -1.67
CA LEU A 157 -22.76 35.10 -2.63
C LEU A 157 -24.25 34.98 -3.00
N LYS A 158 -24.82 33.77 -2.99
CA LYS A 158 -26.25 33.54 -3.21
C LYS A 158 -27.13 33.98 -2.02
N GLY A 159 -26.53 34.38 -0.90
CA GLY A 159 -27.26 34.92 0.27
C GLY A 159 -27.48 33.95 1.41
N SER A 160 -26.78 32.81 1.45
CA SER A 160 -26.82 31.93 2.63
C SER A 160 -26.02 32.55 3.79
N VAL A 161 -26.72 33.03 4.83
CA VAL A 161 -26.10 33.64 6.02
C VAL A 161 -25.13 32.69 6.73
N ALA A 162 -25.44 31.39 6.78
CA ALA A 162 -24.54 30.40 7.36
C ALA A 162 -23.23 30.26 6.57
N ALA A 163 -23.31 30.28 5.24
CA ALA A 163 -22.13 30.22 4.38
C ALA A 163 -21.31 31.51 4.46
N GLN A 164 -21.96 32.67 4.57
CA GLN A 164 -21.29 33.96 4.77
C GLN A 164 -20.51 34.00 6.08
N LYS A 165 -21.11 33.56 7.19
CA LYS A 165 -20.42 33.47 8.49
C LYS A 165 -19.19 32.59 8.43
N LEU A 166 -19.33 31.38 7.87
CA LEU A 166 -18.20 30.45 7.75
C LEU A 166 -17.10 31.01 6.84
N ALA A 167 -17.47 31.68 5.74
CA ALA A 167 -16.52 32.29 4.83
C ALA A 167 -15.70 33.41 5.50
N ILE A 168 -16.35 34.30 6.27
CA ILE A 168 -15.68 35.35 7.05
C ILE A 168 -14.74 34.71 8.08
N GLU A 169 -15.19 33.71 8.84
CA GLU A 169 -14.36 33.03 9.82
C GLU A 169 -13.12 32.36 9.19
N MET A 170 -13.24 31.82 7.98
CA MET A 170 -12.10 31.25 7.26
C MET A 170 -11.09 32.33 6.82
N MET A 171 -11.57 33.50 6.40
CA MET A 171 -10.71 34.65 6.07
C MET A 171 -9.97 35.15 7.31
N ASP A 172 -10.69 35.38 8.41
CA ASP A 172 -10.10 35.83 9.68
C ASP A 172 -9.02 34.84 10.19
N ARG A 173 -9.28 33.53 10.05
CA ARG A 173 -8.31 32.49 10.42
C ARG A 173 -7.07 32.49 9.53
N ALA A 174 -7.22 32.81 8.24
CA ALA A 174 -6.08 32.91 7.33
C ALA A 174 -5.20 34.12 7.68
N ASP A 175 -5.81 35.26 7.97
CA ASP A 175 -5.12 36.49 8.38
C ASP A 175 -4.34 36.28 9.70
N LEU A 176 -4.95 35.62 10.68
CA LEU A 176 -4.26 35.24 11.92
C LEU A 176 -3.09 34.27 11.67
N GLY A 177 -3.25 33.33 10.74
CA GLY A 177 -2.19 32.40 10.35
C GLY A 177 -1.03 33.09 9.62
N GLU A 178 -1.30 34.11 8.81
CA GLU A 178 -0.28 34.96 8.19
C GLU A 178 0.45 35.81 9.22
N LEU A 179 -0.28 36.45 10.13
CA LEU A 179 0.33 37.22 11.21
C LEU A 179 1.24 36.35 12.08
N SER A 180 0.79 35.15 12.45
CA SER A 180 1.59 34.18 13.21
C SER A 180 2.86 33.76 12.48
N ARG A 181 2.79 33.50 11.17
CA ARG A 181 3.96 33.19 10.34
C ARG A 181 4.93 34.37 10.25
N ASN A 182 4.43 35.58 10.06
CA ASN A 182 5.24 36.79 9.98
C ASN A 182 5.94 37.10 11.31
N LEU A 183 5.25 36.91 12.44
CA LEU A 183 5.85 37.05 13.78
C LEU A 183 6.90 35.94 14.05
N GLY A 184 6.63 34.70 13.66
CA GLY A 184 7.57 33.59 13.78
C GLY A 184 8.82 33.74 12.91
N GLN A 185 8.69 34.33 11.72
CA GLN A 185 9.82 34.66 10.84
C GLN A 185 10.57 35.92 11.33
N GLY A 186 9.84 36.90 11.87
CA GLY A 186 10.40 38.08 12.52
C GLY A 186 11.32 37.74 13.70
N ALA A 187 11.00 36.69 14.47
CA ALA A 187 11.87 36.21 15.55
C ALA A 187 13.21 35.60 15.05
N THR A 188 13.27 35.10 13.81
CA THR A 188 14.51 34.57 13.23
C THR A 188 15.31 35.60 12.42
N ALA A 189 14.66 36.65 11.92
CA ALA A 189 15.31 37.77 11.22
C ALA A 189 15.72 38.92 12.15
N ALA A 190 15.09 39.06 13.33
CA ALA A 190 15.44 40.03 14.37
C ALA A 190 16.33 39.45 15.49
N ALA A 191 16.95 38.30 15.25
CA ALA A 191 17.94 37.68 16.15
C ALA A 191 19.40 37.92 15.70
N ALA A 192 19.67 39.02 15.01
CA ALA A 192 20.89 39.77 15.31
C ALA A 192 20.53 40.64 16.52
N PRO A 193 21.28 40.60 17.64
CA PRO A 193 20.89 41.35 18.82
C PRO A 193 20.99 42.83 18.46
N GLU A 194 19.83 43.47 18.27
CA GLU A 194 19.71 44.88 18.55
C GLU A 194 19.95 44.99 20.05
N ALA A 195 21.23 45.16 20.40
CA ALA A 195 21.66 45.52 21.72
C ALA A 195 20.72 46.63 22.17
N GLU A 196 19.95 46.32 23.21
CA GLU A 196 19.29 47.30 24.04
C GLU A 196 20.23 48.49 24.11
N ARG A 197 19.82 49.62 23.51
CA ARG A 197 20.52 50.88 23.70
C ARG A 197 20.44 51.13 25.19
N ALA A 198 21.47 50.69 25.90
CA ALA A 198 21.62 50.91 27.31
C ALA A 198 21.45 52.41 27.50
N GLU A 199 20.47 52.78 28.32
CA GLU A 199 20.34 54.14 28.80
C GLU A 199 21.74 54.57 29.26
N PRO A 200 22.29 55.68 28.73
CA PRO A 200 23.69 56.00 28.95
C PRO A 200 23.89 56.18 30.46
N LEU A 201 24.60 55.23 31.07
CA LEU A 201 24.93 55.24 32.47
C LEU A 201 25.60 56.59 32.77
N GLY A 202 25.05 57.32 33.74
CA GLY A 202 25.53 58.66 34.08
C GLY A 202 27.04 58.63 34.31
N LYS A 203 27.76 59.67 33.86
CA LYS A 203 29.23 59.75 33.84
C LYS A 203 29.92 59.29 35.14
N LYS A 204 29.25 59.41 36.29
CA LYS A 204 29.74 58.91 37.59
C LYS A 204 29.72 57.38 37.69
N ALA A 205 28.64 56.73 37.28
CA ALA A 205 28.50 55.28 37.34
C ALA A 205 29.43 54.58 36.33
N GLN A 206 29.65 55.19 35.15
CA GLN A 206 30.64 54.68 34.19
C GLN A 206 32.07 54.81 34.73
N ALA A 207 32.42 55.94 35.35
CA ALA A 207 33.72 56.12 35.98
C ALA A 207 33.98 55.11 37.12
N ASP A 208 32.95 54.78 37.91
CA ASP A 208 33.05 53.75 38.95
C ASP A 208 33.25 52.35 38.37
N GLN A 209 32.58 52.04 37.26
CA GLN A 209 32.76 50.77 36.55
C GLN A 209 34.15 50.69 35.90
N ASP A 210 34.62 51.77 35.30
CA ASP A 210 35.94 51.85 34.68
C ASP A 210 37.04 51.76 35.74
N ALA A 211 36.89 52.42 36.89
CA ALA A 211 37.85 52.33 38.00
C ALA A 211 37.96 50.91 38.55
N ARG A 212 36.81 50.22 38.72
CA ARG A 212 36.79 48.80 39.13
C ARG A 212 37.46 47.90 38.10
N GLY A 213 37.17 48.11 36.81
CA GLY A 213 37.79 47.36 35.72
C GLY A 213 39.30 47.61 35.59
N VAL A 214 39.78 48.82 35.92
CA VAL A 214 41.21 49.14 35.93
C VAL A 214 41.93 48.42 37.07
N ILE A 215 41.33 48.34 38.27
CA ILE A 215 41.91 47.61 39.40
C ILE A 215 42.01 46.11 39.07
N GLU A 216 40.98 45.54 38.46
CA GLU A 216 40.92 44.13 38.07
C GLU A 216 41.93 43.77 36.96
N LYS A 217 42.19 44.71 36.04
CA LYS A 217 43.14 44.53 34.93
C LYS A 217 44.56 45.01 35.24
N SER A 218 44.79 45.59 36.42
CA SER A 218 46.11 46.12 36.77
C SER A 218 47.05 45.01 37.21
N ARG A 219 48.33 45.13 36.83
CA ARG A 219 49.42 44.21 37.21
C ARG A 219 49.62 44.06 38.74
N TRP A 220 49.00 44.94 39.53
CA TRP A 220 49.04 44.95 40.99
C TRP A 220 47.86 44.20 41.65
N ALA A 221 46.91 43.69 40.87
CA ALA A 221 45.72 42.99 41.39
C ALA A 221 46.07 41.80 42.31
N GLY A 222 47.13 41.06 41.99
CA GLY A 222 47.61 39.94 42.81
C GLY A 222 48.18 40.35 44.17
N LEU A 223 48.61 41.61 44.34
CA LEU A 223 49.17 42.10 45.61
C LEU A 223 48.08 42.57 46.60
N LEU A 224 46.91 42.96 46.10
CA LEU A 224 45.75 43.31 46.94
C LEU A 224 44.99 42.07 47.42
N ALA A 225 45.03 40.97 46.66
CA ALA A 225 44.40 39.70 47.02
C ALA A 225 45.25 38.82 47.97
N GLY A 226 46.54 39.14 48.13
CA GLY A 226 47.54 38.32 48.83
C GLY A 226 47.87 38.73 50.27
N GLY A 227 46.96 39.40 50.97
CA GLY A 227 47.14 39.74 52.39
C GLY A 227 47.07 38.49 53.28
N THR A 228 48.22 37.85 53.51
CA THR A 228 48.36 36.86 54.58
C THR A 228 48.14 37.57 55.93
N PRO A 229 47.22 37.10 56.79
CA PRO A 229 47.11 37.65 58.14
C PRO A 229 48.34 37.22 58.94
N LEU A 230 49.08 38.19 59.49
CA LEU A 230 50.15 37.94 60.45
C LEU A 230 49.54 37.33 61.73
N PRO A 231 50.10 36.24 62.29
CA PRO A 231 49.65 35.71 63.56
C PRO A 231 50.11 36.61 64.72
N ASN A 232 49.13 37.00 65.55
CA ASN A 232 49.14 37.66 66.88
C ASN A 232 50.19 38.74 67.15
#